data_AF-A0A354ZHT3-F1
#
_entry.id   AF-A0A354ZHT3-F1
#
_cell.length_a   1.000
_cell.length_b   1.000
_cell.length_c   1.000
_cell.angle_alpha   90.00
_cell.angle_beta   90.00
_cell.angle_gamma   90.00
#
_symmetry.space_group_name_H-M   'P 1'
#
loop_
_entity.id
_entity.type
_entity.pdbx_description
1 polymer ?
#
loop_
_entity_poly.entity_id
_entity_poly.type
_entity_poly.pdbx_seq_one_letter_code
_entity_poly.pdbx_strand_id
1 'polypeptide(L)'
;MNVLSSDAVEDGARRTEGIPRAQAGLNACRIDARAPLVAAIDGGGTKTVCLLGTADGAVIGVGRGGPLNALFVPVDEAIRSVRQAALGALREACMDQADTAVLYASAPGASREILRAGIDGLISPARLDVAGDEMAVLTGALVDD
;
A
#
# COMPACT_ATOMS: atom_id res chain seq x y z
N MET A 1 25.98 -25.55 66.71
CA MET A 1 24.51 -25.71 66.73
C MET A 1 23.89 -24.44 66.17
N ASN A 2 22.82 -24.63 65.41
CA ASN A 2 21.92 -23.66 64.77
C ASN A 2 22.26 -23.09 63.38
N VAL A 3 21.76 -23.85 62.40
CA VAL A 3 20.82 -23.53 61.30
C VAL A 3 21.16 -22.44 60.28
N LEU A 4 21.22 -22.95 59.05
CA LEU A 4 21.17 -22.34 57.73
C LEU A 4 19.96 -21.43 57.47
N SER A 5 20.13 -20.54 56.50
CA SER A 5 19.19 -20.20 55.40
C SER A 5 18.88 -18.70 55.28
N SER A 6 19.51 -18.06 54.30
CA SER A 6 18.86 -17.16 53.34
C SER A 6 19.88 -16.75 52.28
N ASP A 7 19.79 -17.42 51.12
CA ASP A 7 20.00 -16.95 49.74
C ASP A 7 20.59 -15.54 49.57
N ALA A 8 21.78 -15.36 48.98
CA ALA A 8 22.03 -15.23 47.52
C ALA A 8 21.17 -14.10 46.89
N VAL A 9 21.67 -13.12 46.12
CA VAL A 9 22.73 -13.14 45.11
C VAL A 9 23.13 -11.71 44.73
N GLU A 10 24.21 -11.64 43.96
CA GLU A 10 25.03 -10.53 43.53
C GLU A 10 24.37 -9.40 42.71
N ASP A 11 25.10 -8.29 42.78
CA ASP A 11 25.19 -7.12 41.90
C ASP A 11 25.04 -7.43 40.40
N GLY A 12 24.39 -6.52 39.67
CA GLY A 12 24.17 -6.71 38.24
C GLY A 12 23.21 -5.69 37.65
N ALA A 13 23.65 -4.44 37.55
CA ALA A 13 23.04 -3.42 36.72
C ALA A 13 22.88 -3.91 35.27
N ARG A 14 21.69 -4.43 34.93
CA ARG A 14 21.34 -4.73 33.54
C ARG A 14 20.76 -3.49 32.90
N ARG A 15 21.57 -2.95 31.98
CA ARG A 15 21.19 -2.02 30.92
C ARG A 15 19.91 -2.55 30.26
N THR A 16 18.82 -1.80 30.36
CA THR A 16 17.71 -1.96 29.42
C THR A 16 18.19 -1.40 28.09
N GLU A 17 18.70 -2.29 27.24
CA GLU A 17 18.95 -2.05 25.83
C GLU A 17 17.71 -1.37 25.24
N GLY A 18 17.88 -0.11 24.85
CA GLY A 18 16.81 0.70 24.30
C GLY A 18 16.29 0.05 23.02
N ILE A 19 14.97 -0.05 22.90
CA ILE A 19 14.30 -0.29 21.62
C ILE A 19 14.87 0.76 20.65
N PRO A 20 15.52 0.36 19.54
CA PRO A 20 15.99 1.33 18.56
C PRO A 20 14.76 2.05 18.01
N ARG A 21 14.55 3.29 18.46
CA ARG A 21 13.76 4.25 17.71
C ARG A 21 14.50 4.44 16.40
N ALA A 22 14.05 3.74 15.36
CA ALA A 22 14.44 4.00 13.99
C ALA A 22 14.01 5.43 13.66
N GLN A 23 14.90 6.36 13.92
CA GLN A 23 14.71 7.76 13.68
C GLN A 23 15.88 8.26 12.85
N ALA A 24 15.50 8.99 11.80
CA ALA A 24 16.34 9.74 10.88
C ALA A 24 17.00 8.93 9.76
N GLY A 25 16.23 8.85 8.67
CA GLY A 25 16.76 8.78 7.32
C GLY A 25 15.73 9.33 6.35
N LEU A 26 15.45 10.63 6.40
CA LEU A 26 14.82 11.37 5.29
C LEU A 26 15.81 11.36 4.11
N ASN A 27 16.02 10.20 3.51
CA ASN A 27 16.74 10.07 2.26
C ASN A 27 15.71 10.22 1.15
N ALA A 28 15.48 11.50 0.86
CA ALA A 28 14.74 12.05 -0.24
C ALA A 28 14.79 11.18 -1.50
N CYS A 29 13.60 10.95 -2.08
CA CYS A 29 13.35 10.93 -3.52
C CYS A 29 14.55 10.44 -4.36
N ARG A 30 14.91 9.17 -4.14
CA ARG A 30 15.74 8.43 -5.07
C ARG A 30 14.92 7.25 -5.51
N ILE A 31 14.05 7.51 -6.47
CA ILE A 31 13.61 6.47 -7.39
C ILE A 31 14.90 6.03 -8.07
N ASP A 32 15.44 4.89 -7.62
CA ASP A 32 16.58 4.28 -8.27
C ASP A 32 16.23 4.14 -9.75
N ALA A 33 17.00 4.80 -10.60
CA ALA A 33 16.81 4.74 -12.03
C ALA A 33 17.02 3.30 -12.50
N ARG A 34 15.94 2.49 -12.65
CA ARG A 34 15.83 1.39 -13.64
C ARG A 34 14.57 0.50 -13.62
N ALA A 35 13.76 0.45 -12.57
CA ALA A 35 12.56 -0.39 -12.59
C ALA A 35 11.33 0.44 -13.03
N PRO A 36 10.53 -0.02 -14.03
CA PRO A 36 9.28 0.64 -14.40
C PRO A 36 8.34 0.79 -13.21
N LEU A 37 7.56 1.87 -13.17
CA LEU A 37 6.52 2.02 -12.15
C LEU A 37 5.32 1.14 -12.47
N VAL A 38 4.71 0.58 -11.43
CA VAL A 38 3.46 -0.16 -11.48
C VAL A 38 2.50 0.39 -10.43
N ALA A 39 1.20 0.31 -10.72
CA ALA A 39 0.16 0.69 -9.77
C ALA A 39 -0.83 -0.46 -9.57
N ALA A 40 -1.35 -0.56 -8.36
CA ALA A 40 -2.42 -1.49 -8.02
C ALA A 40 -3.54 -0.75 -7.29
N ILE A 41 -4.80 -1.05 -7.62
CA ILE A 41 -5.96 -0.58 -6.88
C ILE A 41 -6.74 -1.79 -6.38
N ASP A 42 -7.00 -1.83 -5.09
CA ASP A 42 -7.89 -2.82 -4.46
C ASP A 42 -9.06 -2.08 -3.82
N GLY A 43 -10.28 -2.45 -4.16
CA GLY A 43 -11.46 -1.73 -3.74
C GLY A 43 -12.64 -2.63 -3.43
N GLY A 44 -13.15 -2.51 -2.21
CA GLY A 44 -14.30 -3.27 -1.74
C GLY A 44 -15.44 -2.39 -1.23
N GLY A 45 -16.28 -2.98 -0.38
CA GLY A 45 -17.49 -2.32 0.14
C GLY A 45 -17.25 -1.11 1.04
N THR A 46 -16.06 -0.95 1.62
CA THR A 46 -15.79 0.14 2.60
C THR A 46 -14.57 0.99 2.27
N LYS A 47 -13.62 0.46 1.51
CA LYS A 47 -12.29 1.06 1.33
C LYS A 47 -11.77 0.78 -0.06
N THR A 48 -10.98 1.73 -0.55
CA THR A 48 -10.13 1.62 -1.73
C THR A 48 -8.70 1.86 -1.31
N VAL A 49 -7.76 1.06 -1.79
CA VAL A 49 -6.32 1.22 -1.58
C VAL A 49 -5.66 1.33 -2.93
N CYS A 50 -4.80 2.33 -3.11
CA CYS A 50 -3.92 2.45 -4.27
C CYS A 50 -2.49 2.24 -3.79
N LEU A 51 -1.75 1.37 -4.46
CA LEU A 51 -0.32 1.19 -4.29
C LEU A 51 0.38 1.74 -5.53
N LEU A 52 1.45 2.47 -5.32
CA LEU A 52 2.42 2.85 -6.34
C LEU A 52 3.75 2.21 -5.96
N GLY A 53 4.36 1.48 -6.89
CA GLY A 53 5.58 0.75 -6.66
C GLY A 53 6.44 0.66 -7.90
N THR A 54 7.62 0.09 -7.72
CA THR A 54 8.54 -0.30 -8.78
C THR A 54 8.31 -1.75 -9.18
N ALA A 55 8.62 -2.11 -10.44
CA ALA A 55 8.37 -3.45 -10.98
C ALA A 55 9.19 -4.58 -10.30
N ASP A 56 10.20 -4.24 -9.51
CA ASP A 56 10.94 -5.16 -8.64
C ASP A 56 10.28 -5.38 -7.27
N GLY A 57 9.09 -4.80 -7.05
CA GLY A 57 8.24 -5.06 -5.89
C GLY A 57 8.36 -4.06 -4.75
N ALA A 58 9.21 -3.01 -4.87
CA ALA A 58 9.26 -1.98 -3.84
C ALA A 58 8.03 -1.06 -3.91
N VAL A 59 7.27 -0.97 -2.82
CA VAL A 59 6.16 -0.02 -2.70
C VAL A 59 6.70 1.33 -2.28
N ILE A 60 6.45 2.36 -3.09
CA ILE A 60 6.94 3.73 -2.87
C ILE A 60 5.83 4.69 -2.43
N GLY A 61 4.57 4.29 -2.54
CA GLY A 61 3.44 5.07 -2.04
C GLY A 61 2.16 4.26 -1.89
N VAL A 62 1.37 4.61 -0.89
CA VAL A 62 0.09 4.01 -0.53
C VAL A 62 -0.93 5.11 -0.29
N GLY A 63 -2.09 4.99 -0.92
CA GLY A 63 -3.20 5.88 -0.69
C GLY A 63 -4.48 5.13 -0.41
N ARG A 64 -5.40 5.81 0.29
CA ARG A 64 -6.68 5.24 0.69
C ARG A 64 -7.82 6.16 0.26
N GLY A 65 -8.92 5.56 -0.17
CA GLY A 65 -10.18 6.21 -0.49
C GLY A 65 -11.36 5.46 0.14
N GLY A 66 -12.56 5.97 -0.13
CA GLY A 66 -13.83 5.36 0.29
C GLY A 66 -14.18 4.06 -0.45
N PRO A 67 -15.46 3.66 -0.48
CA PRO A 67 -15.88 2.42 -1.13
C PRO A 67 -15.77 2.48 -2.67
N LEU A 68 -15.46 1.34 -3.29
CA LEU A 68 -15.34 1.18 -4.76
C LEU A 68 -16.18 0.01 -5.30
N ASN A 69 -16.84 -0.77 -4.44
CA ASN A 69 -17.76 -1.81 -4.91
C ASN A 69 -18.96 -1.17 -5.64
N ALA A 70 -18.86 -1.06 -6.96
CA ALA A 70 -19.79 -0.34 -7.82
C ALA A 70 -21.11 -1.09 -8.02
N LEU A 71 -21.27 -2.28 -7.43
CA LEU A 71 -22.57 -2.94 -7.28
C LEU A 71 -23.43 -2.27 -6.19
N PHE A 72 -22.80 -1.56 -5.24
CA PHE A 72 -23.47 -1.00 -4.06
C PHE A 72 -23.30 0.51 -3.90
N VAL A 73 -22.37 1.14 -4.62
CA VAL A 73 -22.13 2.59 -4.54
C VAL A 73 -22.35 3.29 -5.88
N PRO A 74 -22.80 4.57 -5.89
CA PRO A 74 -22.91 5.35 -7.11
C PRO A 74 -21.57 5.52 -7.84
N VAL A 75 -21.61 5.59 -9.17
CA VAL A 75 -20.44 5.76 -10.05
C VAL A 75 -19.56 6.94 -9.61
N ASP A 76 -20.15 8.09 -9.30
CA ASP A 76 -19.39 9.28 -8.88
C ASP A 76 -18.67 9.06 -7.54
N GLU A 77 -19.24 8.26 -6.64
CA GLU A 77 -18.60 7.91 -5.38
C GLU A 77 -17.41 6.98 -5.61
N ALA A 78 -17.58 5.96 -6.44
CA ALA A 78 -16.50 5.06 -6.86
C ALA A 78 -15.33 5.85 -7.51
N ILE A 79 -15.63 6.77 -8.43
CA ILE A 79 -14.62 7.64 -9.07
C ILE A 79 -13.88 8.48 -8.02
N ARG A 80 -14.60 9.09 -7.07
CA ARG A 80 -13.99 9.87 -5.98
C ARG A 80 -13.09 9.01 -5.11
N SER A 81 -13.51 7.80 -4.75
CA SER A 81 -12.73 6.86 -3.94
C SER A 81 -11.42 6.47 -4.62
N VAL A 82 -11.47 6.16 -5.92
CA VAL A 82 -10.26 5.89 -6.73
C VAL A 82 -9.33 7.10 -6.75
N ARG A 83 -9.90 8.30 -7.02
CA ARG A 83 -9.11 9.54 -7.07
C ARG A 83 -8.41 9.84 -5.75
N GLN A 84 -9.12 9.69 -4.62
CA GLN A 84 -8.57 9.89 -3.28
C GLN A 84 -7.42 8.92 -3.00
N ALA A 85 -7.59 7.65 -3.36
CA ALA A 85 -6.56 6.65 -3.20
C ALA A 85 -5.33 6.95 -4.09
N ALA A 86 -5.51 7.26 -5.36
CA ALA A 86 -4.42 7.61 -6.28
C ALA A 86 -3.64 8.85 -5.79
N LEU A 87 -4.34 9.91 -5.39
CA LEU A 87 -3.73 11.11 -4.80
C LEU A 87 -2.94 10.80 -3.52
N GLY A 88 -3.44 9.88 -2.68
CA GLY A 88 -2.73 9.45 -1.48
C GLY A 88 -1.40 8.78 -1.80
N ALA A 89 -1.40 7.85 -2.75
CA ALA A 89 -0.20 7.12 -3.15
C ALA A 89 0.85 8.05 -3.77
N LEU A 90 0.42 8.96 -4.66
CA LEU A 90 1.31 9.96 -5.27
C LEU A 90 1.93 10.90 -4.22
N ARG A 91 1.13 11.38 -3.26
CA ARG A 91 1.64 12.22 -2.16
C ARG A 91 2.68 11.52 -1.31
N GLU A 92 2.44 10.25 -0.94
CA GLU A 92 3.41 9.48 -0.15
C GLU A 92 4.69 9.20 -0.94
N ALA A 93 4.57 8.99 -2.26
CA ALA A 93 5.71 8.86 -3.16
C ALA A 93 6.41 10.20 -3.49
N CYS A 94 5.93 11.34 -2.96
CA CYS A 94 6.41 12.69 -3.30
C CYS A 94 6.35 13.00 -4.81
N MET A 95 5.27 12.58 -5.48
CA MET A 95 5.03 12.79 -6.91
C MET A 95 3.71 13.55 -7.13
N ASP A 96 3.65 14.36 -8.18
CA ASP A 96 2.39 15.01 -8.61
C ASP A 96 1.61 14.14 -9.59
N GLN A 97 2.32 13.40 -10.44
CA GLN A 97 1.78 12.49 -11.46
C GLN A 97 2.74 11.31 -11.67
N ALA A 98 2.25 10.19 -12.21
CA ALA A 98 3.09 9.04 -12.54
C ALA A 98 2.71 8.37 -13.87
N ASP A 99 3.72 8.13 -14.72
CA ASP A 99 3.61 7.22 -15.85
C ASP A 99 3.93 5.79 -15.38
N THR A 100 2.99 4.87 -15.56
CA THR A 100 3.14 3.48 -15.10
C THR A 100 3.09 2.50 -16.27
N ALA A 101 3.86 1.42 -16.20
CA ALA A 101 3.81 0.37 -17.20
C ALA A 101 2.45 -0.35 -17.16
N VAL A 102 1.95 -0.62 -15.96
CA VAL A 102 0.67 -1.29 -15.73
C VAL A 102 -0.01 -0.67 -14.51
N LEU A 103 -1.32 -0.48 -14.62
CA LEU A 103 -2.22 -0.38 -13.47
C LEU A 103 -3.16 -1.59 -13.48
N TYR A 104 -3.19 -2.33 -12.38
CA TYR A 104 -4.18 -3.39 -12.17
C TYR A 104 -5.18 -2.95 -11.10
N ALA A 105 -6.47 -3.13 -11.35
CA ALA A 105 -7.52 -2.85 -10.38
C ALA A 105 -8.36 -4.10 -10.10
N SER A 106 -8.52 -4.42 -8.82
CA SER A 106 -9.48 -5.39 -8.30
C SER A 106 -10.60 -4.65 -7.60
N ALA A 107 -11.81 -4.70 -8.15
CA ALA A 107 -12.99 -4.19 -7.45
C ALA A 107 -14.29 -4.74 -8.06
N PRO A 108 -15.26 -5.21 -7.24
CA PRO A 108 -16.49 -5.78 -7.75
C PRO A 108 -17.34 -4.73 -8.48
N GLY A 109 -17.75 -5.06 -9.70
CA GLY A 109 -18.59 -4.21 -10.54
C GLY A 109 -17.92 -2.94 -11.06
N ALA A 110 -16.67 -2.65 -10.68
CA ALA A 110 -15.98 -1.47 -11.16
C ALA A 110 -15.62 -1.64 -12.65
N SER A 111 -15.97 -0.66 -13.47
CA SER A 111 -15.64 -0.66 -14.90
C SER A 111 -14.32 0.05 -15.18
N ARG A 112 -13.74 -0.19 -16.35
CA ARG A 112 -12.54 0.51 -16.80
C ARG A 112 -12.76 2.03 -16.86
N GLU A 113 -13.96 2.50 -17.17
CA GLU A 113 -14.31 3.92 -17.19
C GLU A 113 -14.26 4.55 -15.80
N ILE A 114 -14.75 3.86 -14.77
CA ILE A 114 -14.67 4.32 -13.37
C ILE A 114 -13.20 4.52 -12.97
N LEU A 115 -12.37 3.52 -13.24
CA LEU A 115 -10.94 3.59 -12.93
C LEU A 115 -10.26 4.70 -13.74
N ARG A 116 -10.52 4.80 -15.05
CA ARG A 116 -9.93 5.82 -15.92
C ARG A 116 -10.30 7.23 -15.46
N ALA A 117 -11.57 7.47 -15.15
CA ALA A 117 -12.02 8.75 -14.62
C ALA A 117 -11.38 9.07 -13.27
N GLY A 118 -11.25 8.07 -12.38
CA GLY A 118 -10.66 8.22 -11.06
C GLY A 118 -9.18 8.59 -11.09
N ILE A 119 -8.40 8.00 -11.99
CA ILE A 119 -6.96 8.24 -12.13
C ILE A 119 -6.60 9.37 -13.10
N ASP A 120 -7.57 9.96 -13.79
CA ASP A 120 -7.34 10.95 -14.83
C ASP A 120 -6.49 12.13 -14.34
N GLY A 121 -5.44 12.47 -15.09
CA GLY A 121 -4.48 13.50 -14.72
C GLY A 121 -3.60 13.18 -13.51
N LEU A 122 -3.64 11.96 -12.96
CA LEU A 122 -2.83 11.52 -11.81
C LEU A 122 -1.89 10.38 -12.19
N ILE A 123 -2.43 9.32 -12.77
CA ILE A 123 -1.67 8.14 -13.18
C ILE A 123 -1.98 7.83 -14.64
N SER A 124 -0.94 7.75 -15.45
CA SER A 124 -0.99 7.43 -16.87
C SER A 124 -0.45 6.01 -17.10
N PRO A 125 -1.30 4.97 -17.04
CA PRO A 125 -0.86 3.62 -17.30
C PRO A 125 -0.77 3.34 -18.81
N ALA A 126 0.32 2.70 -19.24
CA ALA A 126 0.41 2.13 -20.60
C ALA A 126 -0.57 0.98 -20.80
N ARG A 127 -0.90 0.24 -19.73
CA ARG A 127 -1.96 -0.78 -19.70
C ARG A 127 -2.78 -0.71 -18.41
N LEU A 128 -4.10 -0.79 -18.53
CA LEU A 128 -5.05 -0.74 -17.40
C LEU A 128 -5.90 -2.01 -17.37
N ASP A 129 -5.64 -2.94 -16.48
CA ASP A 129 -6.45 -4.15 -16.35
C ASP A 129 -7.39 -4.00 -15.14
N VAL A 130 -8.66 -4.37 -15.32
CA VAL A 130 -9.69 -4.30 -14.26
C VAL A 130 -10.32 -5.67 -14.14
N ALA A 131 -10.40 -6.19 -12.92
CA ALA A 131 -10.98 -7.47 -12.60
C ALA A 131 -11.90 -7.36 -11.36
N GLY A 132 -12.74 -8.37 -11.19
CA GLY A 132 -13.39 -8.63 -9.90
C GLY A 132 -12.41 -9.24 -8.90
N ASP A 133 -12.90 -9.48 -7.68
CA ASP A 133 -12.08 -9.92 -6.55
C ASP A 133 -11.50 -11.32 -6.73
N GLU A 134 -12.08 -12.14 -7.60
CA GLU A 134 -11.74 -13.56 -7.71
C GLU A 134 -10.27 -13.77 -8.11
N MET A 135 -9.79 -12.97 -9.07
CA MET A 135 -8.42 -13.07 -9.57
C MET A 135 -7.39 -12.50 -8.60
N ALA A 136 -7.73 -11.41 -7.89
CA ALA A 136 -6.86 -10.85 -6.88
C ALA A 136 -6.71 -11.80 -5.68
N VAL A 137 -7.83 -12.39 -5.22
CA VAL A 137 -7.83 -13.39 -4.15
C VAL A 137 -7.01 -14.61 -4.54
N LEU A 138 -7.22 -15.16 -5.75
CA LEU A 138 -6.44 -16.30 -6.24
C LEU A 138 -4.94 -15.99 -6.28
N THR A 139 -4.56 -14.86 -6.88
CA THR A 139 -3.14 -14.49 -7.04
C THR A 139 -2.47 -14.22 -5.69
N GLY A 140 -3.16 -13.53 -4.78
CA GLY A 140 -2.66 -13.23 -3.44
C GLY A 140 -2.60 -14.45 -2.52
N ALA A 141 -3.30 -15.55 -2.83
CA ALA A 141 -3.22 -16.80 -2.08
C ALA A 141 -2.07 -17.72 -2.53
N LEU A 142 -1.47 -17.46 -3.70
CA LEU A 142 -0.42 -18.29 -4.31
C LEU A 142 1.00 -17.84 -3.94
N VAL A 143 1.18 -16.98 -2.93
CA VAL A 143 2.51 -16.60 -2.45
C VAL A 143 3.06 -17.77 -1.64
N ASP A 144 4.06 -18.48 -2.17
CA ASP A 144 4.87 -19.43 -1.41
C ASP A 144 5.72 -18.67 -0.37
N ASP A 145 5.80 -19.22 0.85
CA ASP A 145 6.55 -18.68 2.01
C ASP A 145 8.06 -18.47 1.75
#